data_AF-A0AAV5XE17-F1
#
_entry.id   AF-A0AAV5XE17-F1
#
_cell.length_a   1.000
_cell.length_b   1.000
_cell.length_c   1.000
_cell.angle_alpha   90.00
_cell.angle_beta   90.00
_cell.angle_gamma   90.00
#
_symmetry.space_group_name_H-M   'P 1'
#
loop_
_entity.id
_entity.type
_entity.pdbx_description
1 polymer ?
#
loop_
_entity_poly.entity_id
_entity_poly.type
_entity_poly.pdbx_seq_one_letter_code
_entity_poly.pdbx_strand_id
1 'polypeptide(L)' 'MDALAVRWLFPGKDVQVDARCLDCAEPLRLRMRDNTLLAFPETMVGQANLPAPRWNHNWAYT' A
#
# COMPACT_ATOMS: atom_id res chain seq x y z
N MET A 1 3.79 2.34 -1.32
CA MET A 1 3.36 1.10 -2.01
C MET A 1 3.62 -0.14 -1.16
N ASP A 2 4.67 -0.15 -0.35
CA ASP A 2 5.07 -1.29 0.51
C ASP A 2 3.95 -1.81 1.42
N ALA A 3 3.08 -0.91 1.91
CA ALA A 3 1.91 -1.27 2.71
C ALA A 3 0.95 -2.24 2.00
N LEU A 4 0.85 -2.21 0.66
CA LEU A 4 0.07 -3.18 -0.09
C LEU A 4 0.84 -4.51 -0.24
N ALA A 5 2.15 -4.45 -0.46
CA ALA A 5 2.99 -5.62 -0.72
C ALA A 5 3.15 -6.52 0.52
N VAL A 6 3.02 -5.97 1.73
CA VAL A 6 3.19 -6.70 3.01
C VAL A 6 2.33 -7.97 3.12
N ARG A 7 1.16 -8.00 2.46
CA ARG A 7 0.26 -9.18 2.44
C ARG A 7 0.93 -10.45 1.91
N TRP A 8 1.91 -10.31 1.01
CA TRP A 8 2.63 -11.44 0.43
C TRP A 8 3.68 -12.04 1.36
N LEU A 9 4.04 -11.36 2.46
CA LEU A 9 4.88 -11.95 3.50
C LEU A 9 4.13 -12.96 4.38
N PHE A 10 2.79 -12.97 4.32
CA PHE A 10 1.93 -13.78 5.18
C PHE A 10 0.86 -14.53 4.35
N PRO A 11 1.25 -15.52 3.52
CA PRO A 11 0.34 -16.22 2.63
C PRO A 11 -0.82 -16.87 3.38
N GLY A 12 -2.04 -16.70 2.86
CA GLY A 12 -3.29 -17.20 3.43
C GLY A 12 -3.74 -16.50 4.72
N LYS A 13 -3.05 -15.46 5.17
CA LYS A 13 -3.41 -14.70 6.38
C LYS A 13 -4.09 -13.38 6.03
N ASP A 14 -5.01 -12.98 6.91
CA ASP A 14 -5.51 -11.61 6.92
C ASP A 14 -4.43 -10.68 7.47
N VAL A 15 -4.11 -9.66 6.69
CA VAL A 15 -3.23 -8.58 7.11
C VAL A 15 -4.04 -7.30 7.21
N GLN A 16 -3.95 -6.65 8.38
CA GLN A 16 -4.52 -5.34 8.63
C GLN A 16 -3.39 -4.31 8.68
N VAL A 17 -3.58 -3.21 7.96
CA VAL A 17 -2.73 -2.02 8.04
C VAL A 17 -3.59 -0.89 8.57
N ASP A 18 -3.20 -0.36 9.72
CA ASP A 18 -3.78 0.86 10.30
C ASP A 18 -2.83 2.03 10.02
N ALA A 19 -3.39 3.13 9.52
CA ALA A 19 -2.66 4.34 9.17
C ALA A 19 -3.52 5.58 9.47
N ARG A 20 -2.99 6.75 9.11
CA ARG A 20 -3.69 8.04 9.19
C ARG A 20 -3.78 8.64 7.79
N CYS A 21 -4.90 9.27 7.48
CA CYS A 21 -5.04 10.04 6.25
C CYS A 21 -3.97 11.14 6.20
N LEU A 22 -3.27 11.27 5.07
CA LEU A 22 -2.20 12.23 4.91
C LEU A 22 -2.69 13.68 4.95
N ASP A 23 -3.95 13.92 4.57
CA ASP A 23 -4.56 15.24 4.52
C ASP A 23 -5.19 15.65 5.86
N CYS A 24 -6.11 14.84 6.38
CA CYS A 24 -6.93 15.19 7.55
C CYS A 24 -6.58 14.44 8.85
N ALA A 25 -5.61 13.51 8.83
CA ALA A 25 -5.22 12.66 9.97
C ALA A 25 -6.32 11.76 10.55
N GLU A 26 -7.45 11.58 9.86
CA GLU A 26 -8.46 10.59 10.23
C GLU A 26 -7.89 9.16 10.16
N PRO A 27 -8.39 8.24 11.00
CA PRO A 27 -7.92 6.86 11.01
C PRO A 27 -8.31 6.15 9.70
N LEU A 28 -7.34 5.47 9.10
CA LEU A 28 -7.51 4.64 7.93
C LEU A 28 -7.22 3.19 8.28
N ARG A 29 -8.08 2.29 7.84
CA ARG A 29 -7.91 0.84 8.01
C ARG A 29 -8.04 0.14 6.67
N LEU A 30 -7.06 -0.68 6.35
CA LEU A 30 -7.03 -1.53 5.17
C LEU A 30 -6.88 -2.99 5.62
N ARG A 31 -7.77 -3.87 5.14
CA ARG A 31 -7.65 -5.32 5.32
C ARG A 31 -7.42 -6.01 3.98
N MET A 32 -6.50 -6.96 3.95
CA MET A 32 -6.12 -7.69 2.74
C MET A 32 -5.85 -9.15 3.05
N ARG A 33 -5.97 -10.01 2.04
CA ARG A 33 -5.49 -11.39 2.04
C ARG A 33 -5.02 -11.75 0.64
N ASP A 34 -3.79 -12.24 0.53
CA ASP A 34 -3.19 -12.68 -0.73
C ASP A 34 -3.33 -11.65 -1.87
N ASN A 35 -4.29 -11.83 -2.78
CA ASN A 35 -4.50 -10.92 -3.92
C ASN A 35 -5.77 -10.06 -3.80
N THR A 36 -6.42 -10.04 -2.63
CA THR A 36 -7.72 -9.40 -2.43
C THR A 36 -7.65 -8.34 -1.34
N LEU A 37 -8.25 -7.18 -1.62
CA LEU A 37 -8.56 -6.16 -0.62
C LEU A 37 -9.94 -6.51 -0.03
N LEU A 38 -9.99 -6.74 1.28
CA LEU A 38 -11.18 -7.23 1.98
C LEU A 38 -12.04 -6.09 2.51
N ALA A 39 -11.43 -5.01 2.99
CA ALA A 39 -12.14 -3.85 3.52
C ALA A 39 -11.25 -2.59 3.50
N PHE A 40 -11.81 -1.49 3.00
CA PHE A 40 -11.22 -0.15 2.98
C PHE A 40 -12.33 0.89 2.69
N PRO A 41 -12.16 2.17 3.08
CA PRO A 41 -13.02 3.25 2.63
C PRO A 41 -13.00 3.39 1.10
N GLU A 42 -14.17 3.49 0.46
CA GLU A 42 -14.25 3.59 -1.02
C GLU A 42 -13.52 4.81 -1.60
N THR A 43 -13.36 5.86 -0.80
CA THR A 43 -12.67 7.10 -1.16
C THR A 43 -11.17 7.10 -0.87
N MET A 44 -10.63 6.00 -0.33
CA MET A 44 -9.21 5.90 -0.01
C MET A 44 -8.35 5.95 -1.26
N VAL A 45 -7.31 6.79 -1.24
CA VAL A 45 -6.32 6.91 -2.31
C VAL A 45 -4.91 6.65 -1.79
N GLY A 46 -4.07 6.08 -2.66
CA GLY A 46 -2.64 5.92 -2.41
C GLY A 46 -1.83 7.04 -3.07
N GLN A 47 -0.91 7.65 -2.33
CA GLN A 47 0.03 8.64 -2.86
C GLN A 47 1.42 8.01 -3.01
N ALA A 48 2.07 8.24 -4.15
CA ALA A 48 3.45 7.86 -4.38
C ALA A 48 4.19 8.99 -5.12
N ASN A 49 5.33 9.41 -4.58
CA ASN A 49 6.24 10.31 -5.29
C ASN A 49 7.13 9.46 -6.20
N LEU A 50 6.97 9.61 -7.52
CA LEU A 50 7.78 8.88 -8.49
C LEU A 50 8.95 9.78 -8.94
N PRO A 51 10.21 9.39 -8.71
CA PRO A 51 11.36 10.11 -9.23
C PRO A 51 11.60 9.73 -10.69
N ALA A 52 10.59 9.90 -11.55
CA ALA A 52 10.59 9.45 -12.94
C ALA A 52 11.84 9.87 -13.75
N PRO A 53 12.39 11.11 -13.59
CA PRO A 53 13.60 11.52 -14.31
C PRO A 53 14.88 10.75 -13.93
N ARG A 54 14.86 9.96 -12.85
CA ARG A 54 16.02 9.21 -12.32
C ARG A 54 15.91 7.70 -12.50
N TRP A 55 14.82 7.19 -13.07
CA TRP A 55 14.58 5.75 -13.19
C TRP A 55 15.58 5.02 -14.08
N ASN A 56 16.08 5.69 -15.11
CA ASN A 56 17.15 5.22 -15.99
C ASN A 56 18.53 5.11 -15.30
N HIS A 57 18.71 5.60 -14.07
CA HIS A 57 19.98 5.49 -13.33
C HIS A 57 20.08 4.26 -12.43
N ASN A 58 19.01 3.46 -12.21
CA ASN A 58 19.10 2.31 -11.31
C ASN A 58 18.07 1.21 -11.66
N TRP A 59 18.47 0.31 -12.57
CA TRP A 59 17.63 -0.76 -13.13
C TRP A 59 17.62 -2.06 -12.31
N ALA A 60 18.41 -2.15 -11.23
CA ALA A 60 18.64 -3.39 -10.48
C ALA A 60 17.48 -3.89 -9.59
N TYR A 61 16.25 -3.39 -9.79
CA TYR A 61 15.02 -3.95 -9.21
C TYR A 61 14.00 -4.27 -10.32
N THR A 62 14.48 -4.78 -11.46
CA THR A 62 13.66 -5.54 -12.43
C THR A 62 13.89 -7.02 -12.26
#